data_AF-A0A2X4VPL7-F1
#
_entry.id   AF-A0A2X4VPL7-F1
#
_cell.length_a   1.000
_cell.length_b   1.000
_cell.length_c   1.000
_cell.angle_alpha   90.00
_cell.angle_beta   90.00
_cell.angle_gamma   90.00
#
_symmetry.space_group_name_H-M   'P 1'
#
loop_
_entity.id
_entity.type
_entity.pdbx_description
1 polymer ?
#
loop_
_entity_poly.entity_id
_entity_poly.type
_entity_poly.pdbx_seq_one_letter_code
_entity_poly.pdbx_strand_id
1 'polypeptide(L)' 'MVVVGFDGTADGVKAVEGGKLAATVAQRPDQIGVIGVETADKVLKGEKVPATLPVDLKLVTK' A
#
# COMPACT_ATOMS: atom_id res chain seq x y z
N MET A 1 11.21 21.51 10.58
CA MET A 1 9.92 21.04 10.04
C MET A 1 10.11 19.58 9.64
N VAL A 2 9.27 18.67 10.13
CA VAL A 2 9.30 17.25 9.75
C VAL A 2 8.34 17.07 8.59
N VAL A 3 8.78 16.44 7.50
CA VAL A 3 7.94 16.17 6.33
C VAL A 3 7.73 14.67 6.20
N VAL A 4 6.46 14.27 6.14
CA VAL A 4 6.04 12.86 5.97
C VAL A 4 5.26 12.76 4.67
N GLY A 5 5.70 11.88 3.77
CA GLY A 5 5.05 11.58 2.50
C GLY A 5 3.96 10.50 2.61
N PHE A 6 3.23 10.32 1.51
CA PHE A 6 2.23 9.26 1.32
C PHE A 6 2.51 8.57 -0.03
N ASP A 7 1.98 7.37 -0.25
CA ASP A 7 2.21 6.45 -1.38
C ASP A 7 3.47 5.59 -1.29
N GLY A 8 4.60 6.13 -0.83
CA GLY A 8 5.86 5.37 -0.76
C GLY A 8 6.38 4.93 -2.13
N THR A 9 6.22 5.80 -3.13
CA THR A 9 6.82 5.62 -4.46
C THR A 9 8.35 5.51 -4.37
N ALA A 10 9.00 5.00 -5.43
CA ALA A 10 10.46 4.87 -5.47
C ALA A 10 11.18 6.19 -5.16
N ASP A 11 10.64 7.32 -5.63
CA ASP A 11 11.16 8.65 -5.33
C ASP A 11 10.94 9.07 -3.87
N GLY A 12 9.77 8.72 -3.30
CA GLY A 12 9.48 8.93 -1.88
C GLY A 12 10.43 8.16 -0.97
N VAL A 13 10.71 6.89 -1.27
CA VAL A 13 11.66 6.06 -0.51
C VAL A 13 13.08 6.65 -0.61
N LYS A 14 13.54 7.01 -1.81
CA LYS A 14 14.85 7.67 -2.00
C LYS A 14 14.96 9.00 -1.26
N ALA A 15 13.87 9.77 -1.18
CA ALA A 15 13.84 11.01 -0.42
C ALA A 15 13.92 10.78 1.10
N VAL A 16 13.38 9.67 1.61
CA VAL A 16 13.55 9.25 3.01
C VAL A 16 15.00 8.83 3.28
N GLU A 17 15.59 7.99 2.43
CA GLU A 17 16.99 7.57 2.53
C GLU A 17 17.96 8.76 2.48
N GLY A 18 17.69 9.70 1.56
CA GLY A 18 18.42 10.94 1.38
C GLY A 18 18.17 12.01 2.45
N GLY A 19 17.31 11.75 3.44
CA GLY A 19 17.02 12.66 4.56
C GLY A 19 16.22 13.91 4.20
N LYS A 20 15.62 13.97 3.00
CA LYS A 20 14.71 15.04 2.58
C LYS A 20 13.29 14.83 3.12
N LEU A 21 12.88 13.57 3.30
CA LEU A 21 11.67 13.17 4.01
C LEU A 21 12.04 12.43 5.28
N ALA A 22 11.26 12.62 6.34
CA ALA A 22 11.45 11.86 7.58
C ALA A 22 10.84 10.45 7.48
N ALA A 23 9.73 10.32 6.76
CA ALA A 23 9.07 9.06 6.50
C ALA A 23 8.15 9.16 5.27
N THR A 24 7.70 8.02 4.75
CA THR A 24 6.58 7.93 3.80
C THR A 24 5.69 6.74 4.14
N VAL A 25 4.37 6.92 4.09
CA VAL A 25 3.42 5.81 4.22
C VAL A 25 3.28 5.14 2.86
N ALA A 26 3.84 3.94 2.72
CA ALA A 26 3.80 3.18 1.49
C ALA A 26 2.46 2.45 1.34
N GLN A 27 1.82 2.67 0.20
CA GLN A 27 0.67 1.88 -0.26
C GLN A 27 1.17 0.59 -0.92
N ARG A 28 0.29 -0.41 -0.99
CA ARG A 28 0.57 -1.70 -1.67
C ARG A 28 -0.35 -1.93 -2.86
N PRO A 29 -0.20 -1.15 -3.95
CA PRO A 29 -1.08 -1.24 -5.13
C PRO A 29 -1.02 -2.61 -5.81
N ASP A 30 0.14 -3.27 -5.75
CA ASP A 30 0.35 -4.65 -6.19
C ASP A 30 -0.55 -5.62 -5.41
N GLN A 31 -0.56 -5.54 -4.08
CA GLN A 31 -1.42 -6.40 -3.25
C GLN A 31 -2.90 -6.07 -3.45
N ILE A 32 -3.27 -4.80 -3.57
CA ILE A 32 -4.65 -4.40 -3.89
C ILE A 32 -5.11 -5.06 -5.20
N GLY A 33 -4.25 -5.06 -6.22
CA GLY A 33 -4.55 -5.72 -7.50
C GLY A 33 -4.74 -7.22 -7.37
N VAL A 34 -3.81 -7.91 -6.70
CA VAL A 34 -3.89 -9.37 -6.45
C VAL A 34 -5.16 -9.73 -5.68
N ILE A 35 -5.41 -9.05 -4.56
CA ILE A 35 -6.62 -9.28 -3.75
C ILE A 35 -7.89 -9.01 -4.55
N GLY A 36 -7.88 -8.01 -5.43
CA GLY A 36 -9.01 -7.71 -6.31
C GLY A 36 -9.34 -8.87 -7.26
N VAL A 37 -8.33 -9.42 -7.92
CA VAL A 37 -8.50 -10.57 -8.82
C VAL A 37 -8.91 -11.84 -8.06
N GLU A 38 -8.27 -12.13 -6.93
CA GLU A 38 -8.62 -13.27 -6.08
C GLU A 38 -10.05 -13.18 -5.54
N THR A 39 -10.48 -11.97 -5.17
CA THR A 39 -11.86 -11.72 -4.70
C THR A 39 -12.86 -11.93 -5.82
N ALA A 40 -12.55 -11.46 -7.04
CA ALA A 40 -13.39 -11.71 -8.21
C ALA A 40 -13.55 -13.22 -8.49
N ASP A 41 -12.46 -13.99 -8.43
CA ASP A 41 -12.48 -15.45 -8.59
C ASP A 41 -13.35 -16.14 -7.51
N LYS A 42 -13.24 -15.74 -6.24
CA LYS A 42 -14.10 -16.24 -5.15
C LYS A 42 -15.58 -15.96 -5.38
N VAL A 43 -15.92 -14.75 -5.83
CA VAL A 43 -17.30 -14.37 -6.17
C VAL A 43 -17.84 -15.24 -7.30
N LEU A 44 -17.03 -15.49 -8.35
CA LEU A 44 -17.41 -16.36 -9.46
C LEU A 44 -17.63 -17.82 -9.04
N LYS A 45 -16.94 -18.27 -7.98
CA LYS A 45 -17.12 -19.59 -7.36
C LYS A 45 -18.31 -19.68 -6.39
N GLY A 46 -19.04 -18.58 -6.18
CA GLY A 46 -20.17 -18.52 -5.25
C GLY A 46 -19.77 -18.42 -3.78
N GLU A 47 -18.49 -18.13 -3.49
CA GLU A 47 -18.02 -17.91 -2.13
C GLU A 47 -18.49 -16.54 -1.60
N LYS A 48 -18.73 -16.46 -0.29
CA LYS A 48 -19.02 -15.18 0.37
C LYS A 48 -17.73 -14.42 0.60
N VAL A 49 -17.65 -13.21 0.07
CA VAL A 49 -16.54 -12.29 0.29
C VAL A 49 -16.97 -11.13 1.21
N PRO A 50 -16.05 -10.59 2.04
CA PRO A 50 -16.33 -9.40 2.85
C PRO A 50 -16.63 -8.19 1.96
N ALA A 51 -17.49 -7.29 2.44
CA ALA A 51 -17.77 -6.02 1.75
C ALA A 51 -16.57 -5.04 1.78
N THR A 52 -15.60 -5.27 2.67
CA THR A 52 -14.41 -4.42 2.82
C THR A 52 -13.21 -5.30 3.16
N LEU A 53 -12.15 -5.14 2.37
CA LEU A 53 -10.87 -5.84 2.51
C LEU A 53 -9.77 -4.79 2.67
N PRO A 54 -9.41 -4.41 3.91
CA PRO A 54 -8.33 -3.46 4.13
C PRO A 54 -7.00 -4.09 3.70
N VAL A 55 -6.16 -3.29 3.03
CA VAL A 55 -4.78 -3.66 2.69
C VAL A 55 -3.84 -2.89 3.58
N ASP A 56 -2.91 -3.61 4.21
CA ASP A 56 -1.98 -3.02 5.16
C ASP A 56 -1.07 -1.98 4.49
N LEU A 57 -0.99 -0.82 5.13
CA LEU A 57 -0.03 0.21 4.81
C LEU A 57 1.30 -0.06 5.53
N LYS A 58 2.43 0.32 4.92
CA LYS A 58 3.75 0.19 5.54
C LYS A 58 4.37 1.56 5.75
N LEU A 59 4.72 1.92 6.98
CA LEU A 59 5.54 3.11 7.23
C LEU A 59 6.99 2.83 6.81
N VAL A 60 7.54 3.68 5.95
CA VAL A 60 8.95 3.66 5.56
C VAL A 60 9.65 4.82 6.25
N THR A 61 10.65 4.50 7.05
CA THR A 61 11.56 5.44 7.71
C THR A 61 12.99 5.14 7.29
N LYS A 62 13.94 6.01 7.65
CA LYS A 62 15.37 5.70 7.55
C LYS A 62 15.76 4.55 8.49
#